data_AF-A0A519M2Y6-F1
#
_entry.id   AF-A0A519M2Y6-F1
#
_cell.length_a   1.000
_cell.length_b   1.000
_cell.length_c   1.000
_cell.angle_alpha   90.00
_cell.angle_beta   90.00
_cell.angle_gamma   90.00
#
_symmetry.space_group_name_H-M   'P 1'
#
loop_
_entity.id
_entity.type
_entity.pdbx_description
1 polymer ?
#
loop_
_entity_poly.entity_id
_entity_poly.type
_entity_poly.pdbx_seq_one_letter_code
_entity_poly.pdbx_strand_id
1 'polypeptide(L)' 'ISSTFVREIAVLGGEVVKFVSPSVQERLAVKVRSLTPP' A
#
# COMPACT_ATOMS: atom_id res chain seq x y z
N ILE A 1 -2.95 12.66 -4.70
CA ILE A 1 -1.83 11.68 -4.70
C ILE A 1 -2.15 10.58 -5.70
N SER A 2 -1.19 10.16 -6.52
CA SER A 2 -1.39 9.09 -7.52
C SER A 2 -1.37 7.70 -6.87
N SER A 3 -2.16 6.77 -7.41
CA SER A 3 -2.21 5.36 -6.97
C SER A 3 -0.87 4.64 -7.14
N THR A 4 -0.08 5.02 -8.16
CA THR A 4 1.26 4.47 -8.37
C THR A 4 2.17 4.81 -7.19
N PHE A 5 2.16 6.08 -6.79
CA PHE A 5 2.99 6.58 -5.69
C PHE A 5 2.62 5.96 -4.34
N VAL A 6 1.32 5.81 -4.05
CA VAL A 6 0.85 5.12 -2.83
C VAL A 6 1.33 3.66 -2.80
N ARG A 7 1.29 2.97 -3.94
CA ARG A 7 1.74 1.58 -4.02
C ARG A 7 3.25 1.46 -3.84
N GLU A 8 4.04 2.38 -4.37
CA GLU A 8 5.49 2.41 -4.14
C GLU A 8 5.83 2.59 -2.66
N ILE A 9 5.19 3.55 -1.99
CA ILE A 9 5.35 3.75 -0.54
C ILE A 9 5.00 2.46 0.22
N ALA A 10 3.87 1.84 -0.10
CA ALA A 10 3.43 0.63 0.59
C ALA A 10 4.35 -0.58 0.33
N VAL A 11 4.88 -0.74 -0.88
CA VAL A 11 5.86 -1.80 -1.22
C VAL A 11 7.18 -1.60 -0.47
N LEU A 12 7.60 -0.34 -0.27
CA LEU A 12 8.80 0.00 0.50
C LEU A 12 8.59 -0.03 2.03
N GLY A 13 7.40 -0.43 2.51
CA GLY A 13 7.07 -0.48 3.95
C GLY A 13 6.76 0.87 4.58
N GLY A 14 6.49 1.89 3.77
CA GLY A 14 6.13 3.23 4.23
C GLY A 14 4.65 3.37 4.61
N GLU A 15 4.36 4.40 5.41
CA GLU A 15 3.00 4.69 5.89
C GLU A 15 2.15 5.41 4.83
N VAL A 16 0.98 4.83 4.52
CA VAL A 16 0.04 5.39 3.53
C VAL A 16 -1.30 5.84 4.12
N VAL A 17 -1.53 5.69 5.43
CA VAL A 17 -2.84 5.95 6.09
C VAL A 17 -3.38 7.37 5.87
N LYS A 18 -2.49 8.35 5.72
CA LYS A 18 -2.85 9.75 5.41
C LYS A 18 -3.33 9.98 3.98
N PHE A 19 -3.20 8.98 3.11
CA PHE A 19 -3.52 9.06 1.69
C PHE A 19 -4.64 8.12 1.25
N VAL A 20 -5.04 7.18 2.11
CA VAL A 20 -6.06 6.18 1.80
C VAL A 20 -6.97 5.93 3.01
N SER A 21 -8.23 5.58 2.75
CA SER A 21 -9.15 5.14 3.82
C SER A 21 -8.71 3.78 4.40
N PRO A 22 -9.11 3.46 5.65
CA PRO A 22 -8.72 2.20 6.32
C PRO A 22 -8.99 0.94 5.49
N SER A 23 -10.17 0.85 4.87
CA SER A 23 -10.54 -0.30 4.02
C SER A 23 -9.66 -0.45 2.76
N VAL A 24 -9.08 0.66 2.27
CA VAL A 24 -8.13 0.63 1.14
C VAL A 24 -6.75 0.21 1.63
N GLN A 25 -6.33 0.65 2.82
CA GLN A 25 -5.07 0.23 3.44
C GLN A 25 -5.04 -1.28 3.67
N GLU A 26 -6.11 -1.87 4.19
CA GLU A 26 -6.21 -3.33 4.40
C GLU A 26 -6.05 -4.11 3.09
N ARG A 27 -6.79 -3.70 2.05
CA ARG A 27 -6.69 -4.32 0.72
C ARG A 27 -5.31 -4.13 0.10
N LEU A 28 -4.71 -2.96 0.30
CA LEU A 28 -3.37 -2.66 -0.21
C LEU A 28 -2.32 -3.51 0.50
N ALA A 29 -2.40 -3.69 1.81
CA ALA A 29 -1.48 -4.53 2.58
C ALA A 29 -1.54 -6.00 2.12
N VAL A 30 -2.75 -6.54 1.93
CA VAL A 30 -2.94 -7.89 1.37
C VAL A 30 -2.31 -7.99 -0.03
N LYS A 31 -2.57 -7.00 -0.89
CA LYS A 31 -2.05 -7.01 -2.27
C LYS A 31 -0.53 -6.88 -2.33
N VAL A 32 0.07 -6.01 -1.53
CA VAL A 32 1.52 -5.83 -1.44
C VAL A 32 2.18 -7.12 -0.96
N ARG A 33 1.60 -7.79 0.04
CA ARG A 33 2.09 -9.09 0.52
C ARG A 33 2.09 -10.19 -0.56
N SER A 34 1.14 -10.18 -1.48
CA SER A 34 1.13 -11.11 -2.63
C SER A 34 2.14 -10.76 -3.72
N LEU A 35 2.64 -9.52 -3.76
CA LEU A 35 3.51 -9.01 -4.82
C LEU A 35 4.99 -9.11 -4.47
N THR A 36 5.33 -9.12 -3.18
CA THR A 36 6.71 -9.26 -2.70
C THR A 36 6.95 -10.73 -2.33
N PRO A 37 7.74 -11.50 -3.10
CA PRO A 37 8.20 -12.82 -2.66
C PRO A 37 9.08 -12.68 -1.39
N PRO A 38 9.15 -13.73 -0.55
CA PRO A 38 9.88 -13.69 0.72
C PRO A 38 11.38 -13.44 0.56
#